data_AF-A0AAV5FEY4-F1
#
_entry.id   AF-A0AAV5FEY4-F1
#
_cell.length_a   1.000
_cell.length_b   1.000
_cell.length_c   1.000
_cell.angle_alpha   90.00
_cell.angle_beta   90.00
_cell.angle_gamma   90.00
#
_symmetry.space_group_name_H-M   'P 1'
#
loop_
_entity.id
_entity.type
_entity.pdbx_description
1 polymer ?
#
loop_
_entity_poly.entity_id
_entity_poly.type
_entity_poly.pdbx_seq_one_letter_code
_entity_poly.pdbx_strand_id
1 'polypeptide(L)'
;MWATRLHNADTSVVNRTLSTVTKYPEGLPGVEESPEYTEHRKNFWSSIKPAHYGEKITSLKAVVWLLVVGFFISLLGKFSFGRSLLLRYPKFFTLGLFRKSGPTEDEVNSSSFEMWFVGRGFTDAAHTSKHESKTDKEIITKVSGPDIGYITTMITLIQCAITLLSERNNLPKGGVYTPGTIFGPTGLQQRLQENGISFEVLETKDH
;
A
#
# COMPACT_ATOMS: atom_id res chain seq x y z
N MET A 1 10.34 6.67 19.67
CA MET A 1 11.00 6.02 18.53
C MET A 1 11.23 7.07 17.45
N TRP A 2 12.46 7.26 16.97
CA TRP A 2 12.75 8.20 15.88
C TRP A 2 12.17 7.64 14.57
N ALA A 3 11.60 8.50 13.73
CA ALA A 3 11.08 8.13 12.43
C ALA A 3 11.03 9.36 11.53
N THR A 4 11.51 9.23 10.30
CA THR A 4 11.39 10.29 9.29
C THR A 4 10.21 9.96 8.37
N ARG A 5 9.34 10.93 8.12
CA ARG A 5 8.26 10.79 7.13
C ARG A 5 8.86 10.77 5.74
N LEU A 6 8.60 9.71 4.99
CA LEU A 6 8.96 9.64 3.57
C LEU A 6 7.80 10.19 2.74
N HIS A 7 8.09 11.10 1.82
CA HIS A 7 7.17 11.43 0.74
C HIS A 7 7.37 10.38 -0.34
N ASN A 8 6.48 9.39 -0.39
CA ASN A 8 6.55 8.30 -1.37
C ASN A 8 5.27 8.19 -2.19
N ALA A 9 5.32 7.35 -3.22
CA ALA A 9 4.19 7.09 -4.11
C ALA A 9 2.97 6.56 -3.34
N ASP A 10 3.19 5.71 -2.33
CA ASP A 10 2.11 5.10 -1.54
C ASP A 10 1.25 6.14 -0.85
N THR A 11 1.88 7.18 -0.28
CA THR A 11 1.16 8.30 0.33
C THR A 11 0.25 8.99 -0.68
N SER A 12 0.71 9.19 -1.92
CA SER A 12 -0.11 9.79 -2.97
C SER A 12 -1.29 8.90 -3.39
N VAL A 13 -1.08 7.59 -3.46
CA VAL A 13 -2.10 6.60 -3.84
C VAL A 13 -3.15 6.47 -2.75
N VAL A 14 -2.75 6.38 -1.48
CA VAL A 14 -3.69 6.32 -0.35
C VAL A 14 -4.49 7.62 -0.24
N ASN A 15 -3.85 8.78 -0.36
CA ASN A 15 -4.55 10.06 -0.34
C ASN A 15 -5.57 10.19 -1.49
N ARG A 16 -5.23 9.71 -2.69
CA ARG A 16 -6.18 9.68 -3.82
C ARG A 16 -7.34 8.72 -3.56
N THR A 17 -7.07 7.57 -2.93
CA THR A 17 -8.09 6.60 -2.52
C THR A 17 -9.08 7.26 -1.56
N LEU A 18 -8.57 7.84 -0.47
CA LEU A 18 -9.38 8.50 0.55
C LEU A 18 -10.13 9.72 0.01
N SER A 19 -9.50 10.52 -0.85
CA SER A 19 -10.17 11.65 -1.53
C SER A 19 -11.34 11.17 -2.39
N THR A 20 -11.20 10.04 -3.08
CA THR A 20 -12.28 9.47 -3.88
C THR A 20 -13.42 8.98 -2.99
N VAL A 21 -13.11 8.30 -1.88
CA VAL A 21 -14.11 7.82 -0.90
C VAL A 21 -14.84 8.99 -0.24
N THR A 22 -14.15 10.10 0.08
CA THR A 22 -14.82 11.31 0.60
C THR A 22 -15.79 11.91 -0.41
N LYS A 23 -15.45 11.88 -1.70
CA LYS A 23 -16.34 12.38 -2.77
C LYS A 23 -17.52 11.43 -3.02
N TYR A 24 -17.32 10.14 -2.82
CA TYR A 24 -18.31 9.08 -3.03
C TYR A 24 -18.41 8.23 -1.75
N PRO A 25 -19.12 8.71 -0.71
CA PRO A 25 -19.15 8.06 0.61
C PRO A 25 -19.80 6.67 0.60
N GLU A 26 -20.61 6.38 -0.41
CA GLU A 26 -21.20 5.07 -0.67
C GLU A 26 -20.33 4.18 -1.58
N GLY A 27 -19.16 4.66 -2.00
CA GLY A 27 -18.35 4.05 -3.03
C GLY A 27 -18.80 4.37 -4.45
N LEU A 28 -17.99 3.95 -5.42
CA LEU A 28 -18.33 4.09 -6.85
C LEU A 28 -19.28 2.97 -7.27
N PRO A 29 -20.41 3.27 -7.93
CA PRO A 29 -21.32 2.25 -8.42
C PRO A 29 -20.69 1.45 -9.57
N GLY A 30 -20.97 0.15 -9.57
CA GLY A 30 -20.73 -0.74 -10.68
C GLY A 30 -21.62 -0.47 -11.90
N VAL A 31 -21.35 -1.19 -12.98
CA VAL A 31 -22.13 -1.08 -14.24
C VAL A 31 -23.54 -1.63 -14.07
N GLU A 32 -23.63 -2.83 -13.49
CA GLU A 32 -24.86 -3.65 -13.40
C GLU A 32 -24.82 -4.44 -12.09
N GLU A 33 -24.80 -3.74 -10.96
CA GLU A 33 -24.81 -4.36 -9.64
C GLU A 33 -26.15 -5.05 -9.35
N SER A 34 -26.10 -6.19 -8.66
CA SER A 34 -27.30 -6.72 -8.03
C SER A 34 -27.71 -5.82 -6.85
N PRO A 35 -29.00 -5.77 -6.47
CA PRO A 35 -29.46 -4.99 -5.32
C PRO A 35 -28.70 -5.34 -4.03
N GLU A 36 -28.41 -6.62 -3.83
CA GLU A 36 -27.66 -7.12 -2.66
C GLU A 36 -26.23 -6.59 -2.66
N TYR A 37 -25.55 -6.58 -3.81
CA TYR A 37 -24.19 -6.07 -3.91
C TYR A 37 -24.14 -4.54 -3.75
N THR A 38 -25.13 -3.81 -4.27
CA THR A 38 -25.24 -2.37 -4.04
C THR A 38 -25.32 -2.04 -2.56
N GLU A 39 -26.12 -2.77 -1.79
CA GLU A 39 -26.21 -2.60 -0.34
C GLU A 39 -24.89 -2.95 0.36
N HIS A 40 -24.29 -4.09 0.01
CA HIS A 40 -22.97 -4.50 0.52
C HIS A 40 -21.90 -3.43 0.30
N ARG A 41 -21.80 -2.89 -0.92
CA ARG A 41 -20.85 -1.81 -1.25
C ARG A 41 -21.09 -0.55 -0.41
N LYS A 42 -22.34 -0.11 -0.28
CA LYS A 42 -22.70 1.07 0.53
C LYS A 42 -22.32 0.87 1.99
N ASN A 43 -22.62 -0.30 2.55
CA ASN A 43 -22.30 -0.66 3.93
C ASN A 43 -20.78 -0.72 4.16
N PHE A 44 -20.04 -1.32 3.23
CA PHE A 44 -18.58 -1.34 3.29
C PHE A 44 -18.01 0.08 3.34
N TRP A 45 -18.34 0.94 2.38
CA TRP A 45 -17.73 2.27 2.28
C TRP A 45 -18.14 3.23 3.39
N SER A 46 -19.39 3.15 3.87
CA SER A 46 -19.84 3.95 5.01
C SER A 46 -19.16 3.57 6.34
N SER A 47 -18.63 2.34 6.44
CA SER A 47 -17.83 1.91 7.60
C SER A 47 -16.43 2.51 7.61
N ILE A 48 -15.87 2.87 6.44
CA ILE A 48 -14.51 3.39 6.33
C ILE A 48 -14.46 4.84 6.81
N LYS A 49 -13.59 5.10 7.78
CA LYS A 49 -13.35 6.46 8.30
C LYS A 49 -12.22 7.14 7.54
N PRO A 50 -12.29 8.48 7.34
CA PRO A 50 -11.17 9.25 6.81
C PRO A 50 -9.92 9.03 7.67
N ALA A 51 -8.76 8.88 7.01
CA ALA A 51 -7.50 8.68 7.69
C ALA A 51 -6.42 9.61 7.13
N HIS A 52 -5.44 9.98 7.94
CA HIS A 52 -4.22 10.59 7.45
C HIS A 52 -3.14 9.52 7.36
N TYR A 53 -2.73 9.22 6.14
CA TYR A 53 -1.70 8.23 5.89
C TYR A 53 -0.31 8.88 5.82
N GLY A 54 0.69 8.14 6.28
CA GLY A 54 2.09 8.52 6.06
C GLY A 54 3.01 7.38 6.40
N GLU A 55 3.99 7.15 5.54
CA GLU A 55 5.01 6.14 5.76
C GLU A 55 6.18 6.69 6.58
N LYS A 56 6.73 5.83 7.43
CA LYS A 56 7.81 6.15 8.34
C LYS A 56 8.92 5.14 8.19
N ILE A 57 10.12 5.63 7.92
CA ILE A 57 11.33 4.83 8.00
C ILE A 57 12.00 5.02 9.35
N THR A 58 12.34 3.92 10.00
CA THR A 58 12.96 3.92 11.34
C THR A 58 14.45 3.56 11.28
N SER A 59 14.93 3.01 10.16
CA SER A 59 16.32 2.59 9.97
C SER A 59 17.21 3.73 9.45
N LEU A 60 18.10 4.23 10.30
CA LEU A 60 19.09 5.25 9.90
C LEU A 60 20.01 4.75 8.78
N LYS A 61 20.40 3.47 8.82
CA LYS A 61 21.21 2.85 7.76
C LYS A 61 20.50 2.90 6.41
N ALA A 62 19.20 2.58 6.39
CA ALA A 62 18.40 2.64 5.17
C ALA A 62 18.23 4.08 4.66
N VAL A 63 18.07 5.07 5.56
CA VAL A 63 18.02 6.49 5.19
C VAL A 63 19.34 6.94 4.55
N VAL A 64 20.48 6.68 5.20
CA VAL A 64 21.80 7.05 4.65
C VAL A 64 22.02 6.37 3.29
N TRP A 65 21.66 5.09 3.18
CA TRP A 65 21.75 4.36 1.92
C TRP A 65 20.89 4.99 0.80
N LEU A 66 19.62 5.32 1.08
CA LEU A 66 18.73 5.98 0.13
C LEU A 66 19.31 7.31 -0.35
N LEU A 67 19.93 8.08 0.54
CA LEU A 67 20.58 9.35 0.19
C LEU A 67 21.78 9.13 -0.73
N VAL A 68 22.62 8.13 -0.46
CA VAL A 68 23.78 7.80 -1.31
C VAL A 68 23.34 7.35 -2.70
N VAL A 69 22.38 6.42 -2.79
CA VAL A 69 21.85 5.95 -4.07
C VAL A 69 21.15 7.09 -4.81
N GLY A 70 20.32 7.87 -4.12
CA GLY A 70 19.63 9.03 -4.68
C GLY A 70 20.60 10.09 -5.21
N PHE A 71 21.72 10.32 -4.53
CA PHE A 71 22.78 11.21 -5.00
C PHE A 71 23.38 10.74 -6.33
N PHE A 72 23.76 9.47 -6.44
CA PHE A 72 24.30 8.93 -7.70
C PHE A 72 23.30 8.99 -8.84
N ILE A 73 22.03 8.65 -8.59
CA ILE A 73 20.97 8.74 -9.59
C ILE A 73 20.76 10.20 -10.03
N SER A 74 20.72 11.14 -9.09
CA SER A 74 20.51 12.57 -9.40
C SER A 74 21.70 13.18 -10.17
N LEU A 75 22.92 12.81 -9.80
CA LEU A 75 24.14 13.31 -10.44
C LEU A 75 24.33 12.72 -11.85
N LEU A 76 24.24 11.39 -11.98
CA LEU A 76 24.56 10.69 -13.22
C LEU A 76 23.35 10.54 -14.15
N GLY A 77 22.12 10.59 -13.63
CA GLY A 77 20.89 10.40 -14.39
C GLY A 77 20.60 11.51 -15.41
N LYS A 78 21.20 12.70 -15.25
CA LYS A 78 20.99 13.85 -16.14
C LYS A 78 21.64 13.69 -17.52
N PHE A 79 22.66 12.87 -17.65
CA PHE A 79 23.44 12.72 -18.88
C PHE A 79 23.30 11.30 -19.45
N SER A 80 23.38 11.14 -20.77
CA SER A 80 23.25 9.83 -21.44
C SER A 80 24.34 8.84 -20.99
N PHE A 81 25.58 9.32 -20.89
CA PHE A 81 26.70 8.51 -20.39
C PHE A 81 26.50 8.05 -18.94
N GLY A 82 26.09 8.95 -18.04
CA GLY A 82 25.85 8.61 -16.64
C GLY A 82 24.71 7.61 -16.45
N ARG A 83 23.61 7.76 -17.21
CA ARG A 83 22.53 6.75 -17.26
C ARG A 83 23.05 5.39 -17.73
N SER A 84 23.86 5.37 -18.79
CA SER A 84 24.49 4.15 -19.27
C SER A 84 25.37 3.49 -18.18
N LEU A 85 26.12 4.28 -17.43
CA LEU A 85 26.97 3.80 -16.34
C LEU A 85 26.16 3.21 -15.18
N LEU A 86 25.10 3.91 -14.73
CA LEU A 86 24.18 3.44 -13.69
C LEU A 86 23.54 2.09 -14.08
N LEU A 87 23.05 1.98 -15.31
CA LEU A 87 22.43 0.76 -15.83
C LEU A 87 23.46 -0.36 -16.07
N ARG A 88 24.71 -0.03 -16.37
CA ARG A 88 25.77 -1.02 -16.63
C ARG A 88 26.33 -1.63 -15.35
N TYR A 89 26.40 -0.86 -14.27
CA TYR A 89 26.97 -1.29 -12.98
C TYR A 89 26.02 -1.05 -11.80
N PRO A 90 24.76 -1.55 -11.84
CA PRO A 90 23.78 -1.30 -10.76
C PRO A 90 24.29 -1.81 -9.41
N LYS A 91 25.02 -2.93 -9.39
CA LYS A 91 25.62 -3.50 -8.16
C LYS A 91 26.55 -2.51 -7.46
N PHE A 92 27.32 -1.73 -8.21
CA PHE A 92 28.22 -0.73 -7.64
C PHE A 92 27.43 0.45 -7.07
N PHE A 93 26.53 1.04 -7.86
CA PHE A 93 25.80 2.25 -7.47
C PHE A 93 24.71 2.01 -6.42
N THR A 94 24.31 0.76 -6.21
CA THR A 94 23.31 0.37 -5.20
C THR A 94 23.93 -0.37 -4.02
N LEU A 95 25.27 -0.39 -3.94
CA LEU A 95 26.04 -1.05 -2.87
C LEU A 95 25.68 -2.53 -2.68
N GLY A 96 25.48 -3.23 -3.79
CA GLY A 96 25.25 -4.67 -3.81
C GLY A 96 23.77 -5.08 -3.83
N LEU A 97 22.84 -4.16 -3.53
CA LEU A 97 21.43 -4.49 -3.38
C LEU A 97 20.78 -4.89 -4.72
N PHE A 98 21.07 -4.15 -5.79
CA PHE A 98 20.55 -4.46 -7.11
C PHE A 98 21.65 -5.00 -8.01
N ARG A 99 21.37 -6.11 -8.67
CA ARG A 99 22.25 -6.73 -9.66
C ARG A 99 21.49 -7.00 -10.94
N LYS A 100 22.19 -7.00 -12.07
CA LYS A 100 21.57 -7.20 -13.40
C LYS A 100 20.85 -8.53 -13.54
N SER A 101 21.37 -9.57 -12.90
CA SER A 101 20.76 -10.90 -12.90
C SER A 101 19.50 -11.00 -12.04
N GLY A 102 19.14 -9.95 -11.30
CA GLY A 102 18.11 -10.05 -10.25
C GLY A 102 18.54 -10.97 -9.09
N PRO A 103 17.69 -11.11 -8.06
CA PRO A 103 17.89 -12.10 -7.00
C PRO A 103 17.87 -13.54 -7.57
N THR A 104 18.46 -14.49 -6.84
CA THR A 104 18.37 -15.92 -7.21
C THR A 104 17.00 -16.45 -6.82
N GLU A 105 16.61 -17.57 -7.42
CA GLU A 105 15.38 -18.25 -7.05
C GLU A 105 15.36 -18.62 -5.56
N ASP A 106 16.47 -19.11 -5.02
CA ASP A 106 16.58 -19.41 -3.58
C ASP A 106 16.45 -18.17 -2.69
N GLU A 107 17.04 -17.03 -3.09
CA GLU A 107 16.89 -15.76 -2.37
C GLU A 107 15.42 -15.31 -2.37
N VAL A 108 14.72 -15.47 -3.50
CA VAL A 108 13.30 -15.13 -3.61
C VAL A 108 12.43 -16.08 -2.79
N ASN A 109 12.67 -17.39 -2.88
CA ASN A 109 11.86 -18.42 -2.22
C ASN A 109 12.04 -18.45 -0.70
N SER A 110 13.21 -18.04 -0.20
CA SER A 110 13.50 -17.94 1.24
C SER A 110 13.16 -16.58 1.85
N SER A 111 12.82 -15.58 1.03
CA SER A 111 12.48 -14.24 1.50
C SER A 111 10.99 -14.11 1.84
N SER A 112 10.72 -13.24 2.81
CA SER A 112 9.38 -12.86 3.23
C SER A 112 9.32 -11.35 3.51
N PHE A 113 8.12 -10.78 3.53
CA PHE A 113 7.92 -9.40 3.96
C PHE A 113 6.95 -9.31 5.12
N GLU A 114 7.10 -8.24 5.88
CA GLU A 114 6.13 -7.78 6.86
C GLU A 114 5.97 -6.27 6.71
N MET A 115 4.73 -5.82 6.69
CA MET A 115 4.36 -4.42 6.66
C MET A 115 3.43 -4.12 7.84
N TRP A 116 3.84 -3.19 8.68
CA TRP A 116 3.14 -2.82 9.90
C TRP A 116 2.35 -1.53 9.68
N PHE A 117 1.07 -1.55 10.04
CA PHE A 117 0.19 -0.38 10.00
C PHE A 117 -0.21 -0.03 11.43
N VAL A 118 -0.03 1.25 11.78
CA VAL A 118 -0.38 1.77 13.11
C VAL A 118 -1.43 2.87 12.94
N GLY A 119 -2.68 2.52 13.20
CA GLY A 119 -3.80 3.45 13.23
C GLY A 119 -3.91 4.11 14.61
N ARG A 120 -4.06 5.44 14.64
CA ARG A 120 -4.38 6.19 15.86
C ARG A 120 -5.60 7.06 15.59
N GLY A 121 -6.54 7.07 16.54
CA GLY A 121 -7.80 7.77 16.37
C GLY A 121 -8.49 8.04 17.70
N PHE A 122 -9.78 8.37 17.61
CA PHE A 122 -10.63 8.66 18.75
C PHE A 122 -11.70 7.57 18.93
N THR A 123 -12.01 7.22 20.17
CA THR A 123 -13.13 6.31 20.51
C THR A 123 -14.48 6.97 20.22
N ASP A 124 -14.61 8.27 20.48
CA ASP A 124 -15.80 9.08 20.22
C ASP A 124 -15.50 10.27 19.29
N ALA A 125 -16.38 10.47 18.31
CA ALA A 125 -16.34 11.61 17.40
C ALA A 125 -16.46 12.96 18.13
N ALA A 126 -17.09 13.03 19.30
CA ALA A 126 -17.15 14.25 20.11
C ALA A 126 -15.76 14.76 20.51
N HIS A 127 -14.78 13.85 20.66
CA HIS A 127 -13.40 14.17 21.04
C HIS A 127 -12.56 14.76 19.89
N THR A 128 -13.06 14.76 18.65
CA THR A 128 -12.35 15.33 17.49
C THR A 128 -12.41 16.86 17.44
N SER A 129 -13.30 17.50 18.21
CA SER A 129 -13.54 18.95 18.20
C SER A 129 -12.49 19.76 18.96
N LYS A 130 -11.71 19.11 19.84
CA LYS A 130 -10.59 19.74 20.54
C LYS A 130 -9.33 19.51 19.72
N HIS A 131 -8.86 20.54 19.03
CA HIS A 131 -7.69 20.52 18.13
C HIS A 131 -6.37 20.04 18.78
N GLU A 132 -6.36 19.79 20.09
CA GLU A 132 -5.23 19.38 20.93
C GLU A 132 -5.44 18.05 21.68
N SER A 133 -6.56 17.33 21.47
CA SER A 133 -6.76 16.04 22.15
C SER A 133 -5.80 14.98 21.60
N LYS A 134 -5.04 14.35 22.50
CA LYS A 134 -4.25 13.17 22.19
C LYS A 134 -5.21 12.04 21.79
N THR A 135 -4.90 11.30 20.74
CA THR A 135 -5.68 10.12 20.32
C THR A 135 -5.78 9.12 21.48
N ASP A 136 -6.98 8.65 21.78
CA ASP A 136 -7.30 7.72 22.88
C ASP A 136 -7.39 6.25 22.41
N LYS A 137 -7.22 6.00 21.10
CA LYS A 137 -7.24 4.65 20.54
C LYS A 137 -6.09 4.40 19.59
N GLU A 138 -5.48 3.22 19.70
CA GLU A 138 -4.44 2.73 18.80
C GLU A 138 -4.78 1.31 18.33
N ILE A 139 -4.67 1.06 17.02
CA ILE A 139 -4.84 -0.26 16.41
C ILE A 139 -3.58 -0.57 15.61
N ILE A 140 -2.97 -1.73 15.88
CA ILE A 140 -1.78 -2.21 15.17
C ILE A 140 -2.21 -3.41 14.32
N THR A 141 -2.00 -3.30 13.02
CA THR A 141 -2.21 -4.40 12.09
C THR A 141 -0.93 -4.72 11.32
N LYS A 142 -0.86 -5.93 10.79
CA LYS A 142 0.28 -6.41 10.00
C LYS A 142 -0.22 -7.10 8.75
N VAL A 143 0.46 -6.82 7.65
CA VAL A 143 0.34 -7.57 6.39
C VAL A 143 1.66 -8.28 6.15
N SER A 144 1.62 -9.57 5.84
CA SER A 144 2.82 -10.37 5.62
C SER A 144 2.64 -11.36 4.48
N GLY A 145 3.74 -11.88 3.95
CA GLY A 145 3.71 -12.84 2.86
C GLY A 145 5.11 -13.20 2.35
N PRO A 146 5.20 -13.95 1.24
CA PRO A 146 6.47 -14.32 0.60
C PRO A 146 7.14 -13.07 -0.01
N ASP A 147 8.33 -13.18 -0.58
CA ASP A 147 9.07 -12.08 -1.20
C ASP A 147 8.19 -10.96 -1.80
N ILE A 148 8.45 -9.71 -1.38
CA ILE A 148 7.62 -8.56 -1.73
C ILE A 148 7.71 -8.19 -3.23
N GLY A 149 8.88 -8.38 -3.84
CA GLY A 149 9.19 -7.84 -5.17
C GLY A 149 8.72 -8.73 -6.32
N TYR A 150 8.77 -10.04 -6.15
CA TYR A 150 8.52 -11.03 -7.18
C TYR A 150 7.26 -11.82 -6.85
N ILE A 151 7.25 -12.59 -5.75
CA ILE A 151 6.14 -13.53 -5.47
C ILE A 151 4.87 -12.75 -5.11
N THR A 152 4.92 -11.89 -4.09
CA THR A 152 3.76 -11.14 -3.61
C THR A 152 3.20 -10.19 -4.67
N THR A 153 4.08 -9.52 -5.42
CA THR A 153 3.65 -8.63 -6.52
C THR A 153 2.92 -9.42 -7.60
N MET A 154 3.41 -10.61 -7.98
CA MET A 154 2.75 -11.46 -8.95
C MET A 154 1.40 -11.99 -8.45
N ILE A 155 1.34 -12.47 -7.20
CA ILE A 155 0.07 -12.87 -6.56
C ILE A 155 -0.93 -11.71 -6.64
N THR A 156 -0.52 -10.52 -6.20
CA THR A 156 -1.39 -9.34 -6.15
C THR A 156 -1.93 -8.97 -7.53
N LEU A 157 -1.06 -8.95 -8.56
CA LEU A 157 -1.46 -8.63 -9.93
C LEU A 157 -2.46 -9.65 -10.50
N ILE A 158 -2.19 -10.95 -10.30
CA ILE A 158 -3.06 -12.02 -10.78
C ILE A 158 -4.42 -11.96 -10.08
N GLN A 159 -4.44 -11.81 -8.75
CA GLN A 159 -5.71 -11.73 -8.02
C GLN A 159 -6.50 -10.47 -8.37
N CYS A 160 -5.83 -9.32 -8.58
CA CYS A 160 -6.49 -8.13 -9.10
C CYS A 160 -7.12 -8.39 -10.48
N ALA A 161 -6.38 -9.03 -11.40
CA ALA A 161 -6.88 -9.35 -12.73
C ALA A 161 -8.09 -10.31 -12.68
N ILE A 162 -8.05 -11.31 -11.82
CA ILE A 162 -9.17 -12.24 -11.61
C ILE A 162 -10.38 -11.49 -11.07
N THR A 163 -10.24 -10.68 -10.03
CA THR A 163 -11.33 -9.87 -9.47
C THR A 163 -11.92 -8.92 -10.51
N LEU A 164 -11.09 -8.26 -11.33
CA LEU A 164 -11.55 -7.38 -12.42
C LEU A 164 -12.44 -8.12 -13.43
N LEU A 165 -12.10 -9.38 -13.73
CA LEU A 165 -12.83 -10.20 -14.70
C LEU A 165 -14.09 -10.83 -14.09
N SER A 166 -13.97 -11.40 -12.90
CA SER A 166 -15.07 -12.14 -12.25
C SER A 166 -16.15 -11.23 -11.66
N GLU A 167 -15.77 -10.03 -11.21
CA GLU A 167 -16.67 -9.08 -10.57
C GLU A 167 -16.91 -7.85 -11.45
N ARG A 168 -16.76 -7.98 -12.77
CA ARG A 168 -16.77 -6.83 -13.71
C ARG A 168 -18.01 -5.94 -13.61
N ASN A 169 -19.18 -6.54 -13.40
CA ASN A 169 -20.45 -5.82 -13.30
C ASN A 169 -20.55 -4.98 -12.01
N ASN A 170 -19.82 -5.39 -10.97
CA ASN A 170 -19.73 -4.72 -9.67
C ASN A 170 -18.73 -3.56 -9.65
N LEU A 171 -18.03 -3.32 -10.77
CA LEU A 171 -16.98 -2.32 -10.88
C LEU A 171 -17.40 -1.18 -11.82
N PRO A 172 -16.84 0.03 -11.68
CA PRO A 172 -17.18 1.14 -12.55
C PRO A 172 -16.97 0.82 -14.04
N LYS A 173 -17.79 1.41 -14.91
CA LYS A 173 -17.73 1.19 -16.37
C LYS A 173 -16.36 1.48 -16.98
N GLY A 174 -15.66 2.49 -16.46
CA GLY A 174 -14.30 2.83 -16.87
C GLY A 174 -13.75 4.01 -16.08
N GLY A 175 -12.46 4.30 -16.24
CA GLY A 175 -11.77 5.38 -15.56
C GLY A 175 -10.40 4.95 -15.03
N VAL A 176 -9.72 5.88 -14.33
CA VAL A 176 -8.43 5.62 -13.68
C VAL A 176 -8.62 5.75 -12.17
N TYR A 177 -8.67 4.60 -11.51
CA TYR A 177 -8.92 4.47 -10.09
C TYR A 177 -7.74 3.80 -9.39
N THR A 178 -7.59 4.09 -8.10
CA THR A 178 -6.67 3.33 -7.25
C THR A 178 -7.29 1.97 -6.92
N PRO A 179 -6.48 0.92 -6.73
CA PRO A 179 -6.97 -0.41 -6.34
C PRO A 179 -7.85 -0.35 -5.08
N GLY A 180 -7.43 0.45 -4.09
CA GLY A 180 -8.19 0.63 -2.85
C GLY A 180 -9.62 1.12 -3.09
N THR A 181 -9.85 2.02 -4.04
CA THR A 181 -11.19 2.58 -4.32
C THR A 181 -12.15 1.55 -4.92
N ILE A 182 -11.66 0.65 -5.78
CA ILE A 182 -12.53 -0.25 -6.55
C ILE A 182 -12.61 -1.66 -5.97
N PHE A 183 -11.54 -2.12 -5.30
CA PHE A 183 -11.50 -3.49 -4.77
C PHE A 183 -11.91 -3.59 -3.31
N GLY A 184 -12.05 -2.48 -2.58
CA GLY A 184 -12.49 -2.49 -1.17
C GLY A 184 -13.67 -3.43 -0.88
N PRO A 185 -14.82 -3.30 -1.56
CA PRO A 185 -15.99 -4.14 -1.31
C PRO A 185 -15.94 -5.52 -2.00
N THR A 186 -14.88 -5.82 -2.76
CA THR A 186 -14.77 -7.07 -3.56
C THR A 186 -14.18 -8.22 -2.74
N GLY A 187 -14.13 -9.42 -3.34
CA GLY A 187 -13.47 -10.58 -2.74
C GLY A 187 -11.93 -10.54 -2.76
N LEU A 188 -11.29 -9.45 -3.22
CA LEU A 188 -9.84 -9.42 -3.43
C LEU A 188 -9.04 -9.76 -2.18
N GLN A 189 -9.39 -9.22 -1.00
CA GLN A 189 -8.65 -9.48 0.23
C GLN A 189 -8.63 -10.98 0.57
N GLN A 190 -9.79 -11.64 0.49
CA GLN A 190 -9.90 -13.08 0.73
C GLN A 190 -9.04 -13.88 -0.27
N ARG A 191 -9.08 -13.51 -1.56
CA ARG A 191 -8.23 -14.15 -2.58
C ARG A 191 -6.74 -14.01 -2.28
N LEU A 192 -6.30 -12.84 -1.82
CA LEU A 192 -4.91 -12.62 -1.40
C LEU A 192 -4.54 -13.53 -0.22
N GLN A 193 -5.45 -13.69 0.75
CA GLN A 193 -5.28 -14.60 1.89
C GLN A 193 -5.14 -16.06 1.47
N GLU A 194 -6.03 -16.54 0.61
CA GLU A 194 -5.99 -17.90 0.07
C GLU A 194 -4.71 -18.18 -0.74
N ASN A 195 -4.01 -17.14 -1.20
CA ASN A 195 -2.78 -17.24 -1.99
C ASN A 195 -1.53 -16.82 -1.21
N GLY A 196 -1.57 -16.82 0.12
CA GLY A 196 -0.37 -16.70 0.96
C GLY A 196 -0.03 -15.29 1.47
N ILE A 197 -0.97 -14.33 1.41
CA ILE A 197 -0.82 -13.01 2.01
C ILE A 197 -1.66 -12.92 3.29
N SER A 198 -1.04 -12.75 4.45
CA SER A 198 -1.75 -12.65 5.72
C SER A 198 -2.13 -11.20 6.06
N PHE A 199 -3.29 -11.03 6.68
CA PHE A 199 -3.77 -9.76 7.24
C PHE A 199 -4.17 -10.01 8.70
N GLU A 200 -3.44 -9.38 9.63
CA GLU A 200 -3.58 -9.65 11.06
C GLU A 200 -3.86 -8.36 11.82
N VAL A 201 -4.82 -8.40 12.76
CA VAL A 201 -4.95 -7.39 13.81
C VAL A 201 -4.15 -7.89 15.00
N LEU A 202 -3.05 -7.21 15.31
CA LEU A 202 -2.12 -7.66 16.35
C LEU A 202 -2.49 -7.08 17.71
N GLU A 203 -2.94 -5.83 17.73
CA GLU A 203 -3.24 -5.14 18.98
C GLU A 203 -4.30 -4.07 18.80
N THR A 204 -5.17 -3.93 19.80
CA THR A 204 -6.07 -2.78 19.97
C THR A 204 -5.87 -2.26 21.39
N LYS A 205 -5.40 -1.03 21.50
CA LYS A 205 -5.18 -0.33 22.77
C LYS A 205 -6.16 0.82 22.91
N ASP A 206 -6.78 0.90 24.07
CA ASP A 206 -7.49 2.10 24.54
C ASP A 206 -6.56 2.82 25.55
N HIS A 207 -6.43 4.15 25.43
CA HIS A 207 -5.52 5.00 26.20
C HIS A 207 -6.23 5.90 27.21
#